data_AF-A0A257K762-F1
#
_entry.id   AF-A0A257K762-F1
#
_cell.length_a   1.000
_cell.length_b   1.000
_cell.length_c   1.000
_cell.angle_alpha   90.00
_cell.angle_beta   90.00
_cell.angle_gamma   90.00
#
_symmetry.space_group_name_H-M   'P 1'
#
loop_
_entity.id
_entity.type
_entity.pdbx_description
1 polymer ?
#
loop_
_entity_poly.entity_id
_entity_poly.type
_entity_poly.pdbx_seq_one_letter_code
_entity_poly.pdbx_strand_id
1 'polypeptide(L)'
;MRIEAGRPDIEIVGDELHPMGRVKDFLPYATKIRASGAQAVVTGNWGNDLTLLVKACRELGLNVKFYTFYGNALGVPAALGEAGVGSVLAVAEWFPNNGNAPSDALVAGFRKRFPKPEDDYLHARMQSLVELLAQAMEKAKSADPTAVAHAMEGLKLDASGLGGVHEGWMRAADHQFQQPLVVSVMDKLGAPGVKYDVEGSGFGFRPLRRFDARALEQPHSCKMARPD
;
A
#
# COMPACT_ATOMS: atom_id res chain seq x y z
N MET A 1 -16.11 15.08 6.71
CA MET A 1 -15.26 13.94 6.32
C MET A 1 -14.02 13.86 7.23
N ARG A 2 -13.39 12.69 7.48
CA ARG A 2 -12.21 12.60 8.39
C ARG A 2 -11.03 13.48 7.96
N ILE A 3 -10.90 13.74 6.65
CA ILE A 3 -9.83 14.61 6.11
C ILE A 3 -10.02 16.05 6.56
N GLU A 4 -11.20 16.65 6.39
CA GLU A 4 -11.48 18.04 6.78
C GLU A 4 -11.23 18.29 8.27
N ALA A 5 -11.56 17.32 9.12
CA ALA A 5 -11.32 17.42 10.56
C ALA A 5 -9.82 17.40 10.93
N GLY A 6 -9.00 16.66 10.19
CA GLY A 6 -7.54 16.55 10.44
C GLY A 6 -6.69 17.53 9.63
N ARG A 7 -7.25 18.12 8.56
CA ARG A 7 -6.61 19.03 7.62
C ARG A 7 -7.61 20.11 7.21
N PRO A 8 -7.90 21.07 8.10
CA PRO A 8 -8.82 22.17 7.80
C PRO A 8 -8.29 23.10 6.70
N ASP A 9 -7.00 22.98 6.36
CA ASP A 9 -6.34 23.64 5.24
C ASP A 9 -6.61 22.98 3.88
N ILE A 10 -7.31 21.85 3.84
CA ILE A 10 -7.73 21.15 2.62
C ILE A 10 -9.22 21.33 2.39
N GLU A 11 -9.59 21.74 1.17
CA GLU A 11 -10.96 21.79 0.69
C GLU A 11 -11.28 20.57 -0.19
N ILE A 12 -12.44 19.96 0.03
CA ILE A 12 -12.96 18.91 -0.84
C ILE A 12 -13.84 19.54 -1.92
N VAL A 13 -13.28 19.69 -3.12
CA VAL A 13 -13.93 20.35 -4.26
C VAL A 13 -14.75 19.42 -5.16
N GLY A 14 -14.83 18.14 -4.82
CA GLY A 14 -15.64 17.15 -5.54
C GLY A 14 -15.59 15.77 -4.90
N ASP A 15 -16.67 15.01 -5.13
CA ASP A 15 -16.80 13.58 -4.80
C ASP A 15 -17.57 12.92 -5.93
N GLU A 16 -17.13 11.73 -6.33
CA GLU A 16 -17.65 11.04 -7.51
C GLU A 16 -17.53 9.53 -7.35
N LEU A 17 -18.66 8.84 -7.53
CA LEU A 17 -18.74 7.40 -7.60
C LEU A 17 -19.02 6.96 -9.03
N HIS A 18 -18.42 5.86 -9.45
CA HIS A 18 -18.66 5.27 -10.76
C HIS A 18 -18.86 3.74 -10.69
N PRO A 19 -19.47 3.13 -11.72
CA PRO A 19 -19.59 1.67 -11.78
C PRO A 19 -18.22 0.99 -11.78
N MET A 20 -17.96 0.16 -10.77
CA MET A 20 -16.67 -0.54 -10.61
C MET A 20 -16.41 -1.50 -11.77
N GLY A 21 -15.23 -1.40 -12.38
CA GLY A 21 -14.70 -2.29 -13.42
C GLY A 21 -15.43 -2.23 -14.77
N ARG A 22 -16.39 -1.31 -14.94
CA ARG A 22 -17.24 -1.21 -16.14
C ARG A 22 -16.95 0.02 -16.98
N VAL A 23 -16.39 1.07 -16.38
CA VAL A 23 -16.07 2.30 -17.09
C VAL A 23 -14.88 2.05 -18.02
N LYS A 24 -15.06 2.35 -19.31
CA LYS A 24 -14.01 2.23 -20.35
C LYS A 24 -13.47 3.58 -20.80
N ASP A 25 -14.26 4.64 -20.62
CA ASP A 25 -13.89 6.01 -20.90
C ASP A 25 -13.95 6.83 -19.62
N PHE A 26 -12.78 7.30 -19.18
CA PHE A 26 -12.63 8.15 -18.00
C PHE A 26 -12.53 9.66 -18.33
N LEU A 27 -12.58 10.07 -19.59
CA LEU A 27 -12.54 11.48 -19.99
C LEU A 27 -13.65 12.35 -19.35
N PRO A 28 -14.90 11.87 -19.18
CA PRO A 28 -15.92 12.64 -18.48
C PRO A 28 -15.54 12.92 -17.02
N TYR A 29 -14.97 11.93 -16.33
CA TYR A 29 -14.51 12.06 -14.94
C TYR A 29 -13.29 12.98 -14.84
N ALA A 30 -12.33 12.85 -15.75
CA ALA A 30 -11.18 13.75 -15.84
C ALA A 30 -11.61 15.20 -16.12
N THR A 31 -12.66 15.41 -16.91
CA THR A 31 -13.23 16.74 -17.17
C THR A 31 -13.86 17.34 -15.92
N LYS A 32 -14.56 16.54 -15.11
CA LYS A 32 -15.08 16.98 -13.80
C LYS A 32 -13.96 17.38 -12.85
N ILE A 33 -12.89 16.58 -12.79
CA ILE A 33 -11.68 16.89 -11.99
C ILE A 33 -11.09 18.23 -12.45
N ARG A 34 -10.93 18.45 -13.76
CA ARG A 34 -10.44 19.72 -14.30
C ARG A 34 -11.34 20.90 -13.90
N ALA A 35 -12.65 20.75 -14.04
CA ALA A 35 -13.61 21.79 -13.72
C ALA A 35 -13.64 22.14 -12.23
N SER A 36 -13.38 21.17 -11.35
CA SER A 36 -13.30 21.39 -9.90
C SER A 36 -12.09 22.19 -9.45
N GLY A 37 -11.04 22.30 -10.29
CA GLY A 37 -9.77 22.92 -9.90
C GLY A 37 -8.96 22.09 -8.89
N ALA A 38 -9.31 20.83 -8.67
CA ALA A 38 -8.61 19.95 -7.74
C ALA A 38 -7.11 19.85 -8.06
N GLN A 39 -6.29 19.93 -7.02
CA GLN A 39 -4.83 19.77 -7.10
C GLN A 39 -4.41 18.31 -6.89
N ALA A 40 -5.27 17.54 -6.24
CA ALA A 40 -5.05 16.15 -5.89
C ALA A 40 -6.35 15.35 -6.00
N VAL A 41 -6.22 14.07 -6.30
CA VAL A 41 -7.31 13.10 -6.35
C VAL A 41 -6.96 11.97 -5.39
N VAL A 42 -7.80 11.76 -4.37
CA VAL A 42 -7.74 10.57 -3.52
C VAL A 42 -8.63 9.51 -4.15
N THR A 43 -8.10 8.31 -4.40
CA THR A 43 -8.87 7.27 -5.09
C THR A 43 -8.60 5.87 -4.56
N GLY A 44 -9.68 5.11 -4.38
CA GLY A 44 -9.67 3.67 -4.13
C GLY A 44 -9.82 2.82 -5.40
N ASN A 45 -9.72 3.43 -6.58
CA ASN A 45 -9.72 2.69 -7.83
C ASN A 45 -8.53 1.73 -7.89
N TRP A 46 -8.72 0.61 -8.57
CA TRP A 46 -7.73 -0.42 -8.79
C TRP A 46 -7.79 -0.89 -10.25
N GLY A 47 -6.73 -1.56 -10.71
CA GLY A 47 -6.66 -2.12 -12.06
C GLY A 47 -6.99 -1.10 -13.16
N ASN A 48 -7.93 -1.46 -14.04
CA ASN A 48 -8.31 -0.63 -15.18
C ASN A 48 -8.94 0.70 -14.78
N ASP A 49 -9.75 0.73 -13.73
CA ASP A 49 -10.41 1.98 -13.30
C ASP A 49 -9.37 3.02 -12.85
N LEU A 50 -8.28 2.59 -12.22
CA LEU A 50 -7.20 3.49 -11.84
C LEU A 50 -6.37 3.92 -13.06
N THR A 51 -5.93 2.95 -13.86
CA THR A 51 -5.02 3.21 -14.98
C THR A 51 -5.66 4.08 -16.06
N LEU A 52 -6.95 3.86 -16.37
CA LEU A 52 -7.69 4.66 -17.33
C LEU A 52 -7.97 6.08 -16.80
N LEU A 53 -8.29 6.23 -15.51
CA LEU A 53 -8.47 7.55 -14.90
C LEU A 53 -7.19 8.40 -14.99
N VAL A 54 -6.05 7.84 -14.58
CA VAL A 54 -4.76 8.56 -14.61
C VAL A 54 -4.38 8.93 -16.04
N LYS A 55 -4.57 8.02 -17.01
CA LYS A 55 -4.32 8.29 -18.43
C LYS A 55 -5.23 9.38 -18.98
N ALA A 56 -6.52 9.34 -18.69
CA ALA A 56 -7.47 10.36 -19.13
C ALA A 56 -7.12 11.75 -18.58
N CYS A 57 -6.74 11.84 -17.30
CA CYS A 57 -6.28 13.12 -16.74
C CYS A 57 -5.01 13.63 -17.43
N ARG A 58 -4.05 12.75 -17.73
CA ARG A 58 -2.83 13.14 -18.45
C ARG A 58 -3.11 13.57 -19.89
N GLU A 59 -4.01 12.89 -20.59
CA GLU A 59 -4.45 13.24 -21.95
C GLU A 59 -5.04 14.66 -21.99
N LEU A 60 -5.84 15.01 -20.98
CA LEU A 60 -6.39 16.36 -20.82
C LEU A 60 -5.37 17.39 -20.27
N GLY A 61 -4.11 17.00 -20.06
CA GLY A 61 -3.03 17.87 -19.57
C GLY A 61 -3.15 18.27 -18.10
N LEU A 62 -3.91 17.54 -17.28
CA LEU A 62 -4.04 17.84 -15.85
C LEU A 62 -2.75 17.46 -15.10
N ASN A 63 -2.24 18.37 -14.29
CA ASN A 63 -1.11 18.15 -13.40
C ASN A 63 -1.57 17.85 -11.95
N VAL A 64 -2.48 16.89 -11.79
CA VAL A 64 -2.99 16.47 -10.47
C VAL A 64 -2.13 15.36 -9.87
N LYS A 65 -2.04 15.34 -8.53
CA LYS A 65 -1.44 14.22 -7.80
C LYS A 65 -2.50 13.18 -7.44
N PHE A 66 -2.24 11.92 -7.75
CA PHE A 66 -3.11 10.82 -7.37
C PHE A 66 -2.62 10.20 -6.07
N TYR A 67 -3.41 10.28 -5.00
CA TYR A 67 -3.19 9.56 -3.75
C TYR A 67 -4.00 8.27 -3.81
N THR A 68 -3.30 7.15 -4.00
CA THR A 68 -3.92 5.86 -4.31
C THR A 68 -3.69 4.85 -3.20
N PHE A 69 -4.64 3.93 -3.03
CA PHE A 69 -4.45 2.71 -2.22
C PHE A 69 -3.91 1.54 -3.05
N TYR A 70 -4.01 1.61 -4.38
CA TYR A 70 -3.70 0.50 -5.29
C TYR A 70 -2.78 0.89 -6.46
N GLY A 71 -2.08 2.02 -6.39
CA GLY A 71 -1.14 2.46 -7.44
C GLY A 71 0.07 1.54 -7.61
N ASN A 72 0.44 0.82 -6.56
CA ASN A 72 1.50 -0.19 -6.55
C ASN A 72 0.97 -1.62 -6.62
N ALA A 73 -0.31 -1.82 -6.99
CA ALA A 73 -0.88 -3.14 -7.17
C ALA A 73 -0.37 -3.80 -8.46
N LEU A 74 -0.49 -5.13 -8.52
CA LEU A 74 -0.06 -5.97 -9.64
C LEU A 74 -0.53 -5.40 -10.99
N GLY A 75 0.40 -5.23 -11.93
CA GLY A 75 0.21 -4.75 -13.30
C GLY A 75 -0.05 -3.25 -13.43
N VAL A 76 -0.37 -2.53 -12.35
CA VAL A 76 -0.70 -1.10 -12.41
C VAL A 76 0.50 -0.24 -12.84
N PRO A 77 1.73 -0.42 -12.31
CA PRO A 77 2.87 0.40 -12.73
C PRO A 77 3.19 0.27 -14.22
N ALA A 78 3.20 -0.96 -14.75
CA ALA A 78 3.38 -1.21 -16.18
C ALA A 78 2.26 -0.57 -17.03
N ALA A 79 1.01 -0.73 -16.60
CA ALA A 79 -0.14 -0.19 -17.32
C ALA A 79 -0.17 1.35 -17.32
N LEU A 80 0.21 1.99 -16.21
CA LEU A 80 0.36 3.44 -16.11
C LEU A 80 1.51 3.95 -16.98
N GLY A 81 2.65 3.27 -16.92
CA GLY A 81 3.89 3.67 -17.54
C GLY A 81 4.27 5.11 -17.19
N GLU A 82 4.68 5.87 -18.21
CA GLU A 82 5.04 7.30 -18.08
C GLU A 82 3.93 8.16 -17.48
N ALA A 83 2.66 7.76 -17.58
CA ALA A 83 1.54 8.55 -17.06
C ALA A 83 1.54 8.67 -15.54
N GLY A 84 2.09 7.67 -14.84
CA GLY A 84 2.17 7.64 -13.37
C GLY A 84 3.42 8.31 -12.80
N VAL A 85 4.47 8.50 -13.60
CA VAL A 85 5.76 9.03 -13.13
C VAL A 85 5.58 10.42 -12.53
N GLY A 86 5.93 10.55 -11.24
CA GLY A 86 5.84 11.78 -10.47
C GLY A 86 4.41 12.21 -10.10
N SER A 87 3.37 11.57 -10.62
CA SER A 87 1.95 11.94 -10.40
C SER A 87 1.22 10.97 -9.49
N VAL A 88 1.58 9.68 -9.52
CA VAL A 88 0.92 8.62 -8.75
C VAL A 88 1.68 8.36 -7.47
N LEU A 89 1.01 8.60 -6.34
CA LEU A 89 1.46 8.24 -5.00
C LEU A 89 0.69 7.01 -4.54
N ALA A 90 1.38 6.12 -3.85
CA ALA A 90 0.80 4.94 -3.22
C ALA A 90 1.18 4.91 -1.74
N VAL A 91 0.27 4.39 -0.92
CA VAL A 91 0.52 4.09 0.49
C VAL A 91 0.54 2.59 0.71
N ALA A 92 1.58 2.09 1.36
CA ALA A 92 1.70 0.67 1.72
C ALA A 92 2.51 0.51 3.00
N GLU A 93 2.45 -0.67 3.61
CA GLU A 93 3.24 -1.01 4.79
C GLU A 93 4.75 -1.00 4.52
N TRP A 94 5.13 -1.27 3.27
CA TRP A 94 6.51 -1.38 2.83
C TRP A 94 6.61 -1.27 1.31
N PHE A 95 7.74 -0.78 0.81
CA PHE A 95 8.11 -0.79 -0.60
C PHE A 95 9.53 -1.35 -0.78
N PRO A 96 9.83 -2.01 -1.92
CA PRO A 96 11.18 -2.50 -2.24
C PRO A 96 12.30 -1.47 -2.05
N ASN A 97 12.02 -0.21 -2.39
CA ASN A 97 12.99 0.89 -2.33
C ASN A 97 13.04 1.62 -0.97
N ASN A 98 12.48 1.05 0.11
CA ASN A 98 12.56 1.66 1.46
C ASN A 98 14.00 1.84 1.98
N GLY A 99 15.01 1.28 1.29
CA GLY A 99 16.38 1.78 1.32
C GLY A 99 17.23 1.33 2.51
N ASN A 100 16.89 0.21 3.16
CA ASN A 100 17.72 -0.39 4.20
C ASN A 100 18.26 -1.76 3.79
N ALA A 101 19.37 -2.19 4.39
CA ALA A 101 20.03 -3.46 4.05
C ALA A 101 19.09 -4.68 4.19
N PRO A 102 18.21 -4.78 5.21
CA PRO A 102 17.20 -5.83 5.26
C PRO A 102 16.26 -5.85 4.06
N SER A 103 15.74 -4.69 3.65
CA SER A 103 14.81 -4.55 2.53
C SER A 103 15.47 -5.00 1.22
N ASP A 104 16.71 -4.57 1.00
CA ASP A 104 17.49 -4.96 -0.17
C ASP A 104 17.75 -6.47 -0.20
N ALA A 105 18.06 -7.07 0.95
CA ALA A 105 18.26 -8.51 1.07
C ALA A 105 16.98 -9.31 0.79
N LEU A 106 15.83 -8.83 1.29
CA LEU A 106 14.53 -9.47 1.04
C LEU A 106 14.18 -9.43 -0.46
N VAL A 107 14.33 -8.28 -1.10
CA VAL A 107 14.07 -8.13 -2.55
C VAL A 107 15.00 -9.02 -3.37
N ALA A 108 16.30 -9.00 -3.06
CA ALA A 108 17.28 -9.83 -3.77
C ALA A 108 17.02 -11.33 -3.59
N GLY A 109 16.70 -11.77 -2.36
CA GLY A 109 16.33 -13.15 -2.06
C GLY A 109 15.06 -13.59 -2.78
N PHE A 110 14.05 -12.73 -2.81
CA PHE A 110 12.80 -13.00 -3.50
C PHE A 110 13.01 -13.15 -5.01
N ARG A 111 13.68 -12.19 -5.67
CA ARG A 111 13.95 -12.25 -7.11
C ARG A 111 14.88 -13.41 -7.51
N LYS A 112 15.76 -13.85 -6.60
CA LYS A 112 16.55 -15.08 -6.83
C LYS A 112 15.68 -16.33 -6.84
N ARG A 113 14.67 -16.39 -5.96
CA ARG A 113 13.74 -17.52 -5.86
C ARG A 113 12.67 -17.49 -6.98
N PHE A 114 12.23 -16.30 -7.36
CA PHE A 114 11.21 -16.03 -8.35
C PHE A 114 11.78 -15.09 -9.42
N PRO A 115 12.52 -15.63 -10.40
CA PRO A 115 13.27 -14.80 -11.36
C PRO A 115 12.39 -14.20 -12.46
N LYS A 116 11.15 -14.66 -12.61
CA LYS A 116 10.24 -14.19 -13.64
C LYS A 116 9.55 -12.90 -13.19
N PRO A 117 9.53 -11.83 -14.00
CA PRO A 117 8.87 -10.57 -13.62
C PRO A 117 7.41 -10.72 -13.22
N GLU A 118 6.67 -11.63 -13.85
CA GLU A 118 5.27 -11.92 -13.51
C GLU A 118 5.07 -12.55 -12.12
N ASP A 119 6.14 -13.08 -11.51
CA ASP A 119 6.14 -13.61 -10.16
C ASP A 119 6.57 -12.55 -9.11
N ASP A 120 6.93 -11.31 -9.52
CA ASP A 120 7.41 -10.22 -8.65
C ASP A 120 6.26 -9.56 -7.86
N TYR A 121 5.63 -10.35 -6.99
CA TYR A 121 4.53 -9.94 -6.13
C TYR A 121 4.90 -10.01 -4.65
N LEU A 122 5.92 -9.23 -4.27
CA LEU A 122 6.47 -9.20 -2.92
C LEU A 122 5.81 -8.12 -2.05
N HIS A 123 5.17 -8.54 -0.96
CA HIS A 123 4.63 -7.65 0.07
C HIS A 123 5.11 -8.06 1.47
N ALA A 124 5.53 -7.07 2.28
CA ALA A 124 5.91 -7.33 3.66
C ALA A 124 4.74 -7.88 4.49
N ARG A 125 3.49 -7.44 4.22
CA ARG A 125 2.30 -7.95 4.94
C ARG A 125 2.16 -9.48 4.86
N MET A 126 2.50 -10.10 3.72
CA MET A 126 2.36 -11.54 3.54
C MET A 126 3.42 -12.27 4.37
N GLN A 127 4.64 -11.73 4.41
CA GLN A 127 5.71 -12.27 5.23
C GLN A 127 5.37 -12.15 6.72
N SER A 128 4.97 -10.95 7.16
CA SER A 128 4.62 -10.68 8.55
C SER A 128 3.42 -11.48 9.05
N LEU A 129 2.43 -11.73 8.18
CA LEU A 129 1.29 -12.59 8.53
C LEU A 129 1.74 -14.01 8.89
N VAL A 130 2.60 -14.60 8.06
CA VAL A 130 3.08 -15.98 8.26
C VAL A 130 3.97 -16.07 9.49
N GLU A 131 4.91 -15.13 9.65
CA GLU A 131 5.81 -15.08 10.81
C GLU A 131 5.04 -14.90 12.13
N LEU A 132 4.06 -13.99 12.16
CA LEU A 132 3.26 -13.75 13.37
C LEU A 132 2.40 -14.96 13.73
N LEU A 133 1.87 -15.67 12.73
CA LEU A 133 1.12 -16.91 12.94
C LEU A 133 2.02 -18.01 13.51
N ALA A 134 3.19 -18.23 12.92
CA ALA A 134 4.16 -19.20 13.40
C ALA A 134 4.57 -18.90 14.85
N GLN A 135 4.90 -17.65 15.16
CA GLN A 135 5.23 -17.21 16.53
C GLN A 135 4.09 -17.47 17.52
N ALA A 136 2.84 -17.23 17.12
CA ALA A 136 1.69 -17.50 17.95
C ALA A 136 1.51 -19.01 18.22
N MET A 137 1.70 -19.86 17.20
CA MET A 137 1.62 -21.32 17.34
C MET A 137 2.75 -21.87 18.24
N GLU A 138 3.97 -21.37 18.07
CA GLU A 138 5.11 -21.75 18.92
C GLU A 138 4.91 -21.32 20.37
N LYS A 139 4.42 -20.09 20.59
CA LYS A 139 4.08 -19.58 21.92
C LYS A 139 2.96 -20.38 22.57
N ALA A 140 1.94 -20.76 21.82
CA ALA A 140 0.83 -21.60 22.28
C ALA A 140 1.23 -23.07 22.44
N LYS A 141 2.34 -23.51 21.82
CA LYS A 141 2.72 -24.92 21.64
C LYS A 141 1.57 -25.76 21.09
N SER A 142 0.79 -25.16 20.19
CA SER A 142 -0.45 -25.72 19.67
C SER A 142 -0.81 -25.12 18.32
N ALA A 143 -1.55 -25.88 17.53
CA ALA A 143 -2.22 -25.40 16.32
C ALA A 143 -3.73 -25.19 16.54
N ASP A 144 -4.22 -25.34 17.77
CA ASP A 144 -5.61 -25.06 18.13
C ASP A 144 -5.94 -23.56 17.88
N PRO A 145 -6.98 -23.23 17.09
CA PRO A 145 -7.28 -21.85 16.73
C PRO A 145 -7.49 -20.91 17.92
N THR A 146 -8.14 -21.38 18.99
CA THR A 146 -8.43 -20.57 20.17
C THR A 146 -7.15 -20.27 20.95
N ALA A 147 -6.32 -21.30 21.18
CA ALA A 147 -5.02 -21.13 21.83
C ALA A 147 -4.10 -20.20 21.03
N VAL A 148 -4.06 -20.35 19.70
CA VAL A 148 -3.27 -19.50 18.81
C VAL A 148 -3.78 -18.07 18.81
N ALA A 149 -5.09 -17.84 18.74
CA ALA A 149 -5.69 -16.52 18.78
C ALA A 149 -5.33 -15.78 20.08
N HIS A 150 -5.46 -16.44 21.25
CA HIS A 150 -5.04 -15.86 22.52
C HIS A 150 -3.54 -15.58 22.57
N ALA A 151 -2.70 -16.46 22.04
CA ALA A 151 -1.26 -16.24 22.00
C ALA A 151 -0.85 -15.06 21.11
N MET A 152 -1.62 -14.82 20.03
CA MET A 152 -1.39 -13.75 19.07
C MET A 152 -1.79 -12.37 19.62
N GLU A 153 -2.67 -12.28 20.60
CA GLU A 153 -3.10 -10.99 21.16
C GLU A 153 -1.97 -10.24 21.84
N GLY A 154 -1.73 -9.00 21.40
CA GLY A 154 -0.61 -8.18 21.86
C GLY A 154 0.76 -8.67 21.39
N LEU A 155 0.81 -9.76 20.60
CA LEU A 155 2.06 -10.30 20.09
C LEU A 155 2.72 -9.28 19.16
N LYS A 156 3.98 -8.99 19.44
CA LYS A 156 4.84 -8.18 18.58
C LYS A 156 5.52 -9.11 17.57
N LEU A 157 5.61 -8.67 16.32
CA LEU A 157 6.34 -9.39 15.29
C LEU A 157 7.83 -9.43 15.65
N ASP A 158 8.37 -10.63 15.89
CA ASP A 158 9.81 -10.87 15.72
C ASP A 158 10.10 -10.97 14.22
N ALA A 159 10.81 -9.98 13.67
CA ALA A 159 11.16 -9.93 12.25
C ALA A 159 12.59 -10.43 11.98
N SER A 160 13.26 -11.06 12.95
CA SER A 160 14.63 -11.56 12.78
C SER A 160 14.76 -12.54 11.61
N GLY A 161 13.78 -13.43 11.42
CA GLY A 161 13.68 -14.34 10.27
C GLY A 161 13.56 -13.61 8.92
N LEU A 162 13.06 -12.37 8.92
CA LEU A 162 12.95 -11.49 7.75
C LEU A 162 14.10 -10.48 7.68
N GLY A 163 15.17 -10.67 8.45
CA GLY A 163 16.30 -9.75 8.52
C GLY A 163 15.98 -8.39 9.16
N GLY A 164 14.82 -8.24 9.81
CA GLY A 164 14.36 -6.98 10.41
C GLY A 164 13.67 -6.02 9.45
N VAL A 165 13.11 -6.51 8.34
CA VAL A 165 12.47 -5.66 7.30
C VAL A 165 11.21 -4.94 7.79
N HIS A 166 10.47 -5.53 8.74
CA HIS A 166 9.17 -5.01 9.15
C HIS A 166 9.00 -5.05 10.67
N GLU A 167 7.98 -4.35 11.14
CA GLU A 167 7.62 -4.28 12.55
C GLU A 167 6.11 -4.15 12.72
N GLY A 168 5.60 -4.57 13.87
CA GLY A 168 4.21 -4.37 14.24
C GLY A 168 3.77 -5.22 15.40
N TRP A 169 2.51 -5.06 15.82
CA TRP A 169 1.88 -5.91 16.83
C TRP A 169 0.40 -6.13 16.55
N MET A 170 -0.13 -7.26 17.00
CA MET A 170 -1.55 -7.54 16.92
C MET A 170 -2.30 -6.82 18.05
N ARG A 171 -3.17 -5.86 17.71
CA ARG A 171 -4.00 -5.20 18.73
C ARG A 171 -5.06 -6.17 19.23
N ALA A 172 -5.07 -6.43 20.54
CA ALA A 172 -5.97 -7.41 21.13
C ALA A 172 -7.46 -7.03 21.03
N ALA A 173 -7.77 -5.74 20.98
CA ALA A 173 -9.16 -5.25 21.07
C ALA A 173 -10.00 -5.50 19.81
N ASP A 174 -9.37 -5.60 18.63
CA ASP A 174 -10.06 -5.75 17.34
C ASP A 174 -9.29 -6.60 16.32
N HIS A 175 -8.17 -7.20 16.73
CA HIS A 175 -7.27 -7.99 15.87
C HIS A 175 -6.78 -7.23 14.63
N GLN A 176 -6.70 -5.90 14.70
CA GLN A 176 -6.00 -5.11 13.68
C GLN A 176 -4.50 -5.15 13.95
N PHE A 177 -3.73 -5.68 13.00
CA PHE A 177 -2.27 -5.58 13.03
C PHE A 177 -1.84 -4.12 12.85
N GLN A 178 -1.12 -3.59 13.85
CA GLN A 178 -0.61 -2.24 13.88
C GLN A 178 0.79 -2.24 13.30
N GLN A 179 1.01 -1.45 12.24
CA GLN A 179 2.24 -1.47 11.46
C GLN A 179 2.51 -0.08 10.85
N PRO A 180 3.77 0.25 10.51
CA PRO A 180 4.08 1.50 9.83
C PRO A 180 3.43 1.54 8.45
N LEU A 181 3.24 2.75 7.93
CA LEU A 181 2.88 2.99 6.54
C LEU A 181 3.90 3.92 5.91
N VAL A 182 4.15 3.72 4.62
CA VAL A 182 5.04 4.53 3.81
C VAL A 182 4.23 5.07 2.65
N VAL A 183 4.36 6.38 2.41
CA VAL A 183 3.88 7.03 1.20
C VAL A 183 5.05 7.14 0.23
N SER A 184 4.86 6.65 -0.98
CA SER A 184 5.85 6.63 -2.04
C SER A 184 5.27 7.18 -3.33
N VAL A 185 6.12 7.73 -4.20
CA VAL A 185 5.73 8.21 -5.53
C VAL A 185 6.32 7.32 -6.62
N MET A 186 5.54 7.04 -7.65
CA MET A 186 5.98 6.28 -8.80
C MET A 186 7.04 7.08 -9.58
N ASP A 187 8.14 6.43 -9.94
CA ASP A 187 9.25 7.01 -10.70
C ASP A 187 9.90 5.93 -11.58
N LYS A 188 10.86 6.31 -12.42
CA LYS A 188 11.55 5.38 -13.32
C LYS A 188 12.64 4.60 -12.60
N LEU A 189 12.86 3.36 -13.02
CA LEU A 189 14.03 2.59 -12.61
C LEU A 189 15.32 3.38 -12.88
N GLY A 190 16.20 3.45 -11.88
CA GLY A 190 17.44 4.21 -11.93
C GLY A 190 17.32 5.70 -11.58
N ALA A 191 16.10 6.23 -11.40
CA ALA A 191 15.92 7.54 -10.79
C ALA A 191 16.45 7.53 -9.34
N PRO A 192 16.90 8.67 -8.79
CA PRO A 192 17.41 8.74 -7.42
C PRO A 192 16.38 8.20 -6.43
N GLY A 193 16.66 7.10 -5.73
CA GLY A 193 15.73 6.46 -4.80
C GLY A 193 14.82 5.38 -5.41
N VAL A 194 15.04 4.98 -6.67
CA VAL A 194 14.36 3.84 -7.32
C VAL A 194 15.39 2.86 -7.87
N LYS A 195 15.84 1.96 -6.99
CA LYS A 195 16.77 0.86 -7.30
C LYS A 195 16.05 -0.35 -7.91
N TYR A 196 14.81 -0.58 -7.49
CA TYR A 196 13.95 -1.68 -7.91
C TYR A 196 12.69 -1.12 -8.57
N ASP A 197 12.37 -1.67 -9.73
CA ASP A 197 11.07 -1.54 -10.36
C ASP A 197 10.08 -2.56 -9.79
N VAL A 198 8.83 -2.49 -10.25
CA VAL A 198 7.78 -3.46 -9.93
C VAL A 198 7.54 -4.30 -11.18
N GLU A 199 7.57 -5.63 -11.07
CA GLU A 199 7.18 -6.57 -12.14
C GLU A 199 7.97 -6.41 -13.46
N GLY A 200 9.24 -5.99 -13.39
CA GLY A 200 10.04 -5.74 -14.58
C GLY A 200 9.52 -4.60 -15.46
N SER A 201 8.62 -3.76 -14.94
CA SER A 201 7.95 -2.70 -15.70
C SER A 201 8.86 -1.53 -16.08
N GLY A 202 10.04 -1.43 -15.47
CA GLY A 202 10.88 -0.22 -15.55
C GLY A 202 10.39 0.94 -14.69
N PHE A 203 9.32 0.76 -13.91
CA PHE A 203 8.78 1.76 -12.99
C PHE A 203 8.73 1.22 -11.57
N GLY A 204 9.16 2.03 -10.61
CA GLY A 204 9.19 1.68 -9.19
C GLY A 204 8.64 2.80 -8.34
N PHE A 205 8.62 2.60 -7.02
CA PHE A 205 8.13 3.58 -6.06
C PHE A 205 9.26 4.08 -5.20
N ARG A 206 9.44 5.40 -5.18
CA ARG A 206 10.39 6.10 -4.33
C ARG A 206 9.74 6.53 -3.02
N PRO A 207 10.27 6.14 -1.86
CA PRO A 207 9.74 6.59 -0.57
C PRO A 207 9.79 8.11 -0.44
N LEU A 208 8.70 8.69 0.07
CA LEU A 208 8.61 10.11 0.42
C LEU A 208 8.49 10.31 1.92
N ARG A 209 7.69 9.48 2.60
CA ARG A 209 7.44 9.63 4.03
C ARG A 209 7.05 8.30 4.66
N ARG A 210 7.67 7.99 5.80
CA ARG A 210 7.27 6.90 6.70
C ARG A 210 6.45 7.48 7.86
N PHE A 211 5.47 6.71 8.30
CA PHE A 211 4.66 6.96 9.48
C PHE A 211 4.75 5.76 10.40
N ASP A 212 5.00 6.02 11.69
CA ASP A 212 5.11 4.96 12.69
C ASP A 212 3.74 4.38 13.04
N ALA A 213 3.70 3.09 13.34
CA ALA A 213 2.47 2.35 13.63
C ALA A 213 1.58 3.02 14.68
N ARG A 214 2.17 3.53 15.77
CA ARG A 214 1.45 4.21 16.85
C ARG A 214 0.78 5.50 16.41
N ALA A 215 1.41 6.26 15.51
CA ALA A 215 0.83 7.49 14.98
C ALA A 215 -0.34 7.23 14.03
N LEU A 216 -0.42 6.01 13.48
CA LEU A 216 -1.46 5.58 12.56
C LEU A 216 -2.62 4.85 13.23
N GLU A 217 -2.49 4.54 14.51
CA GLU A 217 -3.49 3.80 15.27
C GLU A 217 -4.84 4.54 15.21
N GLN A 218 -5.83 3.89 14.60
CA GLN A 218 -7.19 4.44 14.48
C GLN A 218 -8.06 3.94 15.64
N PRO A 219 -9.04 4.77 16.10
CA PRO A 219 -10.07 4.28 17.00
C PRO A 219 -10.88 3.18 16.30
N HIS A 220 -11.31 2.17 17.08
CA HIS A 220 -12.16 1.08 16.60
C HIS A 220 -13.50 1.07 17.32
N SER A 221 -14.52 0.56 16.64
CA SER A 221 -15.85 0.29 17.21
C SER A 221 -16.16 -1.21 17.29
N CYS A 222 -15.15 -2.07 17.02
CA CYS A 222 -15.29 -3.52 17.07
C CYS A 222 -15.75 -3.99 18.47
N LYS A 223 -16.78 -4.83 18.49
CA LYS A 223 -17.24 -5.56 19.68
C LYS A 223 -17.02 -7.05 19.42
N MET A 224 -15.82 -7.51 19.73
CA MET A 224 -15.41 -8.88 19.44
C MET A 224 -15.96 -9.83 20.51
N ALA A 225 -16.71 -10.85 20.09
CA ALA A 225 -17.09 -11.96 20.96
C ALA A 225 -15.83 -12.74 21.35
N ARG A 226 -15.69 -13.06 22.63
CA ARG A 226 -14.53 -13.77 23.17
C ARG A 226 -14.90 -15.24 23.36
N PRO A 227 -14.05 -16.19 22.94
CA PRO A 227 -14.21 -17.57 23.37
C PRO A 227 -13.98 -17.67 24.88
N ASP A 228 -14.73 -18.55 25.53
CA ASP A 228 -14.61 -18.87 26.96
C ASP A 228 -13.31 -19.61 27.28
#